data_AF-A0A7C6EVV0-F1
#
_entry.id   AF-A0A7C6EVV0-F1
#
_cell.length_a   1.000
_cell.length_b   1.000
_cell.length_c   1.000
_cell.angle_alpha   90.00
_cell.angle_beta   90.00
_cell.angle_gamma   90.00
#
_symmetry.space_group_name_H-M   'P 1'
#
loop_
_entity.id
_entity.type
_entity.pdbx_description
1 polymer ?
#
loop_
_entity_poly.entity_id
_entity_poly.type
_entity_poly.pdbx_seq_one_letter_code
_entity_poly.pdbx_strand_id
1 'polypeptide(L)'
;MNDTGEGKVTKERNGKRLVLSEQAFEKVTETLNWLVAKTQARTVIFCDVNGHLVAQRGETVGYDANALCAVAAGEFSATSELAKMIGQSDSFRYLYHEGPESNVYICRVNPDFFLVVVFDHSVALGMVRVFARKAIESLADVKQTGLEAPGPESFLDVEFSTLLGRKVDQSLGF
;
A
#
# COMPACT_ATOMS: atom_id res chain seq x y z
N MET A 1 -37.36 34.66 13.96
CA MET A 1 -36.63 34.50 12.69
C MET A 1 -35.61 33.41 12.93
N ASN A 2 -35.87 32.23 12.38
CA ASN A 2 -35.04 31.05 12.50
C ASN A 2 -33.83 31.19 11.56
N ASP A 3 -32.68 30.69 12.00
CA ASP A 3 -31.68 30.17 11.06
C ASP A 3 -31.30 28.76 11.51
N THR A 4 -31.65 27.81 10.66
CA THR A 4 -31.46 26.37 10.76
C THR A 4 -30.66 25.98 9.53
N GLY A 5 -29.52 25.31 9.70
CA GLY A 5 -28.72 24.77 8.59
C GLY A 5 -27.41 24.22 9.10
N GLU A 6 -27.41 23.06 9.76
CA GLU A 6 -27.19 21.75 9.16
C GLU A 6 -25.73 21.46 8.78
N GLY A 7 -25.27 20.31 9.24
CA GLY A 7 -23.88 19.90 9.27
C GLY A 7 -23.25 19.68 7.90
N LYS A 8 -21.92 19.79 7.87
CA LYS A 8 -21.10 18.99 6.96
C LYS A 8 -20.35 17.96 7.79
N VAL A 9 -21.01 16.82 7.97
CA VAL A 9 -20.34 15.56 8.27
C VAL A 9 -19.44 15.27 7.07
N THR A 10 -18.14 15.45 7.23
CA THR A 10 -17.15 15.00 6.25
C THR A 10 -17.25 13.48 6.21
N LYS A 11 -17.82 12.95 5.11
CA LYS A 11 -17.93 11.50 4.87
C LYS A 11 -16.55 10.87 4.99
N GLU A 12 -16.29 10.18 6.09
CA GLU A 12 -15.21 9.22 6.19
C GLU A 12 -15.42 8.18 5.09
N ARG A 13 -14.48 8.09 4.15
CA ARG A 13 -14.47 7.02 3.17
C ARG A 13 -14.25 5.74 3.94
N ASN A 14 -15.28 4.90 4.00
CA ASN A 14 -15.32 3.61 4.66
C ASN A 14 -14.25 2.68 4.02
N GLY A 15 -13.00 2.81 4.47
CA GLY A 15 -11.86 2.06 3.98
C GLY A 15 -11.81 0.73 4.70
N LYS A 16 -12.14 -0.36 4.01
CA LYS A 16 -11.83 -1.70 4.50
C LYS A 16 -10.34 -1.73 4.83
N ARG A 17 -10.02 -1.89 6.11
CA ARG A 17 -8.63 -1.96 6.56
C ARG A 17 -8.04 -3.25 6.00
N LEU A 18 -7.06 -3.13 5.12
CA LEU A 18 -6.30 -4.26 4.64
C LEU A 18 -5.64 -4.96 5.85
N VAL A 19 -5.92 -6.24 6.03
CA VAL A 19 -5.17 -7.10 6.94
C VAL A 19 -4.47 -8.15 6.10
N LEU A 20 -3.16 -8.33 6.32
CA LEU A 20 -2.40 -9.46 5.81
C LEU A 20 -2.15 -10.44 6.95
N SER A 21 -2.09 -11.74 6.63
CA SER A 21 -1.57 -12.71 7.60
C SER A 21 -0.10 -12.41 7.88
N GLU A 22 0.39 -12.83 9.05
CA GLU A 22 1.80 -12.68 9.43
C GLU A 22 2.74 -13.27 8.38
N GLN A 23 2.45 -14.49 7.91
CA GLN A 23 3.21 -15.16 6.84
C GLN A 23 3.22 -14.37 5.53
N ALA A 24 2.09 -13.77 5.15
CA ALA A 24 2.02 -12.96 3.94
C ALA A 24 2.82 -11.66 4.08
N PHE A 25 2.76 -11.02 5.25
CA PHE A 25 3.52 -9.80 5.53
C PHE A 25 5.05 -10.07 5.59
N GLU A 26 5.45 -11.21 6.16
CA GLU A 26 6.85 -11.66 6.17
C GLU A 26 7.34 -11.91 4.74
N LYS A 27 6.58 -12.65 3.93
CA LYS A 27 6.90 -12.89 2.51
C LYS A 27 7.06 -11.61 1.71
N VAL A 28 6.17 -10.63 1.92
CA VAL A 28 6.28 -9.29 1.33
C VAL A 28 7.59 -8.65 1.75
N THR A 29 7.84 -8.56 3.05
CA THR A 29 9.04 -7.96 3.64
C THR A 29 10.33 -8.55 3.07
N GLU A 30 10.44 -9.87 3.04
CA GLU A 30 11.62 -10.59 2.52
C GLU A 30 11.81 -10.30 1.03
N THR A 31 10.73 -10.33 0.25
CA THR A 31 10.79 -10.05 -1.19
C THR A 31 11.22 -8.61 -1.46
N LEU A 32 10.75 -7.63 -0.68
CA LEU A 32 11.16 -6.23 -0.84
C LEU A 32 12.64 -6.04 -0.50
N ASN A 33 13.12 -6.63 0.61
CA ASN A 33 14.53 -6.61 0.99
C ASN A 33 15.43 -7.22 -0.09
N TRP A 34 15.01 -8.37 -0.61
CA TRP A 34 15.70 -9.03 -1.72
C TRP A 34 15.73 -8.16 -2.97
N LEU A 35 14.62 -7.49 -3.31
CA LEU A 35 14.54 -6.63 -4.48
C LEU A 35 15.48 -5.44 -4.35
N VAL A 36 15.47 -4.74 -3.22
CA VAL A 36 16.41 -3.64 -2.92
C VAL A 36 17.86 -4.11 -3.09
N ALA A 37 18.22 -5.26 -2.52
CA ALA A 37 19.59 -5.77 -2.62
C ALA A 37 19.98 -6.13 -4.06
N LYS A 38 19.07 -6.67 -4.86
CA LYS A 38 19.35 -7.09 -6.24
C LYS A 38 19.39 -5.94 -7.24
N THR A 39 18.65 -4.87 -7.01
CA THR A 39 18.60 -3.72 -7.91
C THR A 39 19.45 -2.55 -7.43
N GLN A 40 19.87 -2.53 -6.17
CA GLN A 40 20.40 -1.32 -5.52
C GLN A 40 19.41 -0.15 -5.63
N ALA A 41 18.10 -0.46 -5.68
CA ALA A 41 17.07 0.57 -5.67
C ALA A 41 17.16 1.38 -4.37
N ARG A 42 16.89 2.67 -4.48
CA ARG A 42 16.85 3.57 -3.32
C ARG A 42 15.72 3.15 -2.39
N THR A 43 14.52 2.94 -2.92
CA THR A 43 13.39 2.43 -2.13
C THR A 43 12.47 1.56 -2.99
N VAL A 44 11.87 0.57 -2.35
CA VAL A 44 10.83 -0.28 -2.91
C VAL A 44 9.63 -0.24 -1.98
N ILE A 45 8.46 0.04 -2.55
CA ILE A 45 7.20 0.25 -1.85
C ILE A 45 6.18 -0.74 -2.39
N PHE A 46 5.51 -1.46 -1.50
CA PHE A 46 4.39 -2.34 -1.80
C PHE A 46 3.10 -1.67 -1.33
N CYS A 47 2.16 -1.50 -2.25
CA CYS A 47 0.93 -0.76 -2.04
C CYS A 47 -0.28 -1.63 -2.40
N ASP A 48 -1.42 -1.38 -1.74
CA ASP A 48 -2.70 -1.90 -2.22
C ASP A 48 -3.21 -1.08 -3.42
N VAL A 49 -4.18 -1.63 -4.15
CA VAL A 49 -4.79 -0.99 -5.33
C VAL A 49 -5.52 0.33 -5.03
N ASN A 50 -5.84 0.61 -3.76
CA ASN A 50 -6.47 1.86 -3.33
C ASN A 50 -5.44 2.96 -3.04
N GLY A 51 -4.14 2.64 -3.13
CA GLY A 51 -3.06 3.57 -2.88
C GLY A 51 -2.62 3.65 -1.42
N HIS A 52 -2.94 2.65 -0.59
CA HIS A 52 -2.41 2.58 0.76
C HIS A 52 -1.07 1.85 0.79
N LEU A 53 -0.16 2.36 1.62
CA LEU A 53 1.12 1.73 1.91
C LEU A 53 0.90 0.43 2.72
N VAL A 54 1.48 -0.67 2.23
CA VAL A 54 1.50 -1.95 2.94
C VAL A 54 2.87 -2.19 3.57
N ALA A 55 3.94 -2.03 2.79
CA ALA A 55 5.31 -2.19 3.27
C ALA A 55 6.29 -1.37 2.41
N GLN A 56 7.42 -0.99 2.99
CA GLN A 56 8.51 -0.28 2.31
C GLN A 56 9.87 -0.83 2.76
N ARG A 57 10.84 -0.95 1.86
CA ARG A 57 12.25 -1.27 2.16
C ARG A 57 13.20 -0.39 1.34
N GLY A 58 14.42 -0.24 1.83
CA GLY A 58 15.42 0.71 1.31
C GLY A 58 15.44 1.99 2.16
N GLU A 59 15.79 3.10 1.53
CA GLU A 59 15.79 4.42 2.16
C GLU A 59 14.37 4.87 2.49
N THR A 60 14.14 5.16 3.77
CA THR A 60 12.85 5.60 4.30
C THR A 60 12.76 7.11 4.49
N VAL A 61 13.88 7.81 4.42
CA VAL A 61 13.97 9.26 4.58
C VAL A 61 13.87 9.92 3.20
N GLY A 62 13.16 11.05 3.11
CA GLY A 62 13.09 11.86 1.88
C GLY A 62 11.97 11.52 0.90
N TYR A 63 11.17 10.47 1.16
CA TYR A 63 9.99 10.15 0.36
C TYR A 63 8.76 9.95 1.25
N ASP A 64 7.66 10.61 0.90
CA ASP A 64 6.35 10.27 1.45
C ASP A 64 5.81 9.04 0.71
N ALA A 65 6.05 7.85 1.29
CA ALA A 65 5.62 6.58 0.71
C ALA A 65 4.09 6.47 0.59
N ASN A 66 3.32 7.10 1.49
CA ASN A 66 1.86 7.11 1.39
C ASN A 66 1.41 7.95 0.20
N ALA A 67 2.00 9.14 0.03
CA ALA A 67 1.72 9.98 -1.13
C ALA A 67 2.10 9.28 -2.45
N LEU A 68 3.25 8.61 -2.50
CA LEU A 68 3.67 7.84 -3.67
C LEU A 68 2.69 6.70 -4.02
N CYS A 69 2.23 5.93 -3.03
CA CYS A 69 1.21 4.90 -3.27
C CYS A 69 -0.10 5.53 -3.79
N ALA A 70 -0.58 6.62 -3.19
CA ALA A 70 -1.82 7.28 -3.61
C ALA A 70 -1.74 7.80 -5.05
N VAL A 71 -0.63 8.44 -5.42
CA VAL A 71 -0.40 8.94 -6.78
C VAL A 71 -0.29 7.79 -7.78
N ALA A 72 0.47 6.74 -7.47
CA ALA A 72 0.63 5.58 -8.34
C ALA A 72 -0.70 4.84 -8.61
N ALA A 73 -1.56 4.70 -7.60
CA ALA A 73 -2.91 4.14 -7.77
C ALA A 73 -3.78 5.01 -8.69
N GLY A 74 -3.67 6.34 -8.55
CA GLY A 74 -4.29 7.30 -9.46
C GLY A 74 -3.79 7.15 -10.90
N GLU A 75 -2.48 6.97 -11.11
CA GLU A 75 -1.89 6.75 -12.44
C GLU A 75 -2.41 5.48 -13.11
N PHE A 76 -2.51 4.34 -12.39
CA PHE A 76 -3.09 3.13 -12.97
C PHE A 76 -4.56 3.31 -13.34
N SER A 77 -5.30 4.06 -12.54
CA SER A 77 -6.71 4.36 -12.81
C SER A 77 -6.85 5.21 -14.08
N ALA A 78 -6.02 6.25 -14.24
CA ALA A 78 -6.02 7.11 -15.42
C ALA A 78 -5.52 6.40 -16.67
N THR A 79 -4.42 5.66 -16.57
CA THR A 79 -3.80 4.95 -17.71
C THR A 79 -4.64 3.77 -18.20
N SER A 80 -5.57 3.25 -17.39
CA SER A 80 -6.55 2.27 -17.84
C SER A 80 -7.49 2.85 -18.91
N GLU A 81 -7.80 4.15 -18.84
CA GLU A 81 -8.59 4.81 -19.88
C GLU A 81 -7.77 5.03 -21.16
N LEU A 82 -6.49 5.39 -21.01
CA LEU A 82 -5.56 5.46 -22.14
C LEU A 82 -5.44 4.12 -22.86
N ALA A 83 -5.38 3.00 -22.12
CA ALA A 83 -5.32 1.67 -22.71
C ALA A 83 -6.54 1.39 -23.63
N LYS A 84 -7.75 1.74 -23.18
CA LYS A 84 -8.97 1.61 -24.00
C LYS A 84 -8.93 2.51 -25.23
N MET A 85 -8.49 3.76 -25.08
CA MET A 85 -8.40 4.72 -26.19
C MET A 85 -7.50 4.22 -27.33
N ILE A 86 -6.46 3.45 -27.01
CA ILE A 86 -5.56 2.84 -28.00
C ILE A 86 -5.95 1.40 -28.38
N GLY A 87 -7.12 0.93 -27.95
CA GLY A 87 -7.68 -0.37 -28.33
C GLY A 87 -7.03 -1.57 -27.63
N GLN A 88 -6.39 -1.39 -26.47
CA GLN A 88 -5.88 -2.52 -25.67
C GLN A 88 -7.05 -3.26 -25.00
N SER A 89 -6.96 -4.59 -24.95
CA SER A 89 -7.87 -5.44 -24.18
C SER A 89 -7.66 -5.32 -22.67
N ASP A 90 -6.42 -4.98 -22.27
CA ASP A 90 -5.97 -5.00 -20.88
C ASP A 90 -5.33 -3.67 -20.48
N SER A 91 -5.42 -3.33 -19.19
CA SER A 91 -4.73 -2.17 -18.63
C SER A 91 -3.21 -2.36 -18.65
N PHE A 92 -2.47 -1.25 -18.69
CA PHE A 92 -1.02 -1.28 -18.51
C PHE A 92 -0.66 -1.93 -17.17
N ARG A 93 0.30 -2.86 -17.20
CA ARG A 93 0.81 -3.53 -16.00
C ARG A 93 2.08 -2.87 -15.45
N TYR A 94 2.73 -2.04 -16.25
CA TYR A 94 4.02 -1.43 -15.96
C TYR A 94 4.00 0.03 -16.38
N LEU A 95 4.44 0.91 -15.49
CA LEU A 95 4.67 2.33 -15.77
C LEU A 95 6.14 2.63 -15.47
N TYR A 96 6.75 3.50 -16.27
CA TYR A 96 8.12 3.94 -16.07
C TYR A 96 8.20 5.44 -16.29
N HIS A 97 8.78 6.12 -15.31
CA HIS A 97 9.01 7.56 -15.34
C HIS A 97 10.50 7.82 -15.19
N GLU A 98 11.08 8.45 -16.20
CA GLU A 98 12.46 8.91 -16.16
C GLU A 98 12.50 10.31 -15.57
N GLY A 99 13.32 10.50 -14.55
CA GLY A 99 13.51 11.79 -13.90
C GLY A 99 14.96 12.24 -13.98
N PRO A 100 15.25 13.53 -13.74
CA PRO A 100 16.62 14.07 -13.79
C PRO A 100 17.53 13.42 -12.74
N GLU A 101 17.02 13.13 -11.54
CA GLU A 101 17.80 12.60 -10.41
C GLU A 101 17.48 11.14 -10.09
N SER A 102 16.27 10.70 -10.41
CA SER A 102 15.78 9.37 -10.06
C SER A 102 14.69 8.94 -11.03
N ASN A 103 14.64 7.64 -11.24
CA ASN A 103 13.66 6.98 -12.06
C ASN A 103 12.66 6.22 -11.18
N VAL A 104 11.43 6.10 -11.65
CA VAL A 104 10.36 5.38 -10.98
C VAL A 104 9.85 4.28 -11.88
N TYR A 105 9.82 3.06 -11.37
CA TYR A 105 9.21 1.91 -12.03
C TYR A 105 8.07 1.37 -11.19
N ILE A 106 6.87 1.40 -11.75
CA ILE A 106 5.65 0.95 -11.08
C ILE A 106 5.17 -0.32 -11.79
N CYS A 107 4.85 -1.37 -11.03
CA CYS A 107 4.38 -2.62 -11.61
C CYS A 107 3.24 -3.26 -10.81
N ARG A 108 2.19 -3.67 -11.52
CA ARG A 108 1.06 -4.40 -10.92
C ARG A 108 1.52 -5.80 -10.56
N VAL A 109 1.30 -6.20 -9.30
CA VAL A 109 1.66 -7.53 -8.79
C VAL A 109 0.51 -8.48 -9.05
N ASN A 110 -0.69 -8.10 -8.64
CA ASN A 110 -1.93 -8.82 -8.86
C ASN A 110 -3.11 -7.81 -8.83
N PRO A 111 -4.38 -8.24 -8.85
CA PRO A 111 -5.51 -7.30 -8.81
C PRO A 111 -5.55 -6.39 -7.56
N ASP A 112 -4.96 -6.83 -6.45
CA ASP A 112 -5.07 -6.18 -5.15
C ASP A 112 -3.86 -5.30 -4.82
N PHE A 113 -2.71 -5.52 -5.47
CA PHE A 113 -1.44 -4.90 -5.11
C PHE A 113 -0.58 -4.47 -6.30
N PHE A 114 0.30 -3.49 -6.05
CA PHE A 114 1.36 -3.07 -6.96
C PHE A 114 2.64 -2.70 -6.19
N LEU A 115 3.75 -2.63 -6.93
CA LEU A 115 5.05 -2.19 -6.44
C LEU A 115 5.43 -0.84 -7.07
N VAL A 116 6.11 -0.01 -6.29
CA VAL A 116 6.83 1.18 -6.75
C VAL A 116 8.31 0.98 -6.43
N VAL A 117 9.17 1.14 -7.42
CA VAL A 117 10.63 1.04 -7.30
C VAL A 117 11.23 2.37 -7.70
N VAL A 118 11.93 3.02 -6.78
CA VAL A 118 12.67 4.27 -7.03
C VAL A 118 14.16 3.95 -7.06
N PHE A 119 14.84 4.37 -8.11
CA PHE A 119 16.27 4.07 -8.33
C PHE A 119 16.96 5.21 -9.07
N ASP A 120 18.26 5.34 -8.87
CA ASP A 120 19.06 6.36 -9.55
C ASP A 120 19.51 5.91 -10.95
N HIS A 121 20.21 6.79 -11.67
CA HIS A 121 20.71 6.51 -13.01
C HIS A 121 21.87 5.51 -13.07
N SER A 122 22.49 5.19 -11.93
CA SER A 122 23.52 4.16 -11.89
C SER A 122 22.93 2.74 -12.07
N VAL A 123 21.64 2.59 -11.78
CA VAL A 123 20.91 1.33 -11.91
C VAL A 123 20.22 1.24 -13.27
N ALA A 124 20.59 0.23 -14.06
CA ALA A 124 19.98 0.00 -15.36
C ALA A 124 18.52 -0.46 -15.24
N LEU A 125 17.61 0.18 -16.00
CA LEU A 125 16.18 -0.19 -16.05
C LEU A 125 15.95 -1.67 -16.39
N GLY A 126 16.78 -2.26 -17.27
CA GLY A 126 16.70 -3.68 -17.61
C GLY A 126 16.89 -4.59 -16.39
N MET A 127 17.79 -4.22 -15.48
CA MET A 127 18.03 -4.94 -14.22
C MET A 127 16.80 -4.86 -13.31
N VAL A 128 16.26 -3.65 -13.14
CA VAL A 128 15.02 -3.42 -12.36
C VAL A 128 13.88 -4.28 -12.89
N ARG A 129 13.66 -4.29 -14.22
CA ARG A 129 12.59 -5.09 -14.86
C ARG A 129 12.76 -6.59 -14.60
N VAL A 130 13.97 -7.12 -14.65
CA VAL A 130 14.24 -8.55 -14.41
C VAL A 130 13.92 -8.94 -12.97
N PHE A 131 14.38 -8.17 -12.00
CA PHE A 131 14.16 -8.51 -10.59
C PHE A 131 12.75 -8.17 -10.11
N ALA A 132 12.14 -7.10 -10.61
CA ALA A 132 10.74 -6.79 -10.34
C ALA A 132 9.80 -7.89 -10.83
N ARG A 133 10.07 -8.49 -12.00
CA ARG A 133 9.28 -9.64 -12.49
C ARG A 133 9.33 -10.84 -11.53
N LYS A 134 10.52 -11.18 -11.03
CA LYS A 134 10.69 -12.25 -10.03
C LYS A 134 10.00 -11.91 -8.70
N ALA A 135 10.04 -10.65 -8.29
CA ALA A 135 9.30 -10.19 -7.11
C ALA A 135 7.78 -10.33 -7.30
N ILE A 136 7.25 -9.99 -8.48
CA ILE A 136 5.83 -10.20 -8.82
C ILE A 136 5.45 -11.68 -8.71
N GLU A 137 6.28 -12.58 -9.27
CA GLU A 137 6.05 -14.03 -9.20
C GLU A 137 6.04 -14.54 -7.75
N SER A 138 6.96 -14.05 -6.91
CA SER A 138 7.00 -14.37 -5.47
C SER A 138 5.74 -13.89 -4.74
N LEU A 139 5.21 -12.71 -5.09
CA LEU A 139 4.10 -12.07 -4.39
C LEU A 139 2.72 -12.37 -4.99
N ALA A 140 2.64 -13.17 -6.05
CA ALA A 140 1.40 -13.39 -6.80
C ALA A 140 0.25 -13.99 -5.97
N ASP A 141 0.59 -14.80 -4.96
CA ASP A 141 -0.33 -15.48 -4.05
C ASP A 141 -0.68 -14.67 -2.79
N VAL A 142 -0.05 -13.51 -2.58
CA VAL A 142 -0.38 -12.60 -1.48
C VAL A 142 -1.76 -12.03 -1.71
N LYS A 143 -2.67 -12.24 -0.74
CA LYS A 143 -4.06 -11.81 -0.80
C LYS A 143 -4.42 -10.99 0.42
N GLN A 144 -5.41 -10.12 0.25
CA GLN A 144 -6.04 -9.44 1.37
C GLN A 144 -6.79 -10.48 2.21
N THR A 145 -6.49 -10.58 3.49
CA THR A 145 -7.39 -11.27 4.42
C THR A 145 -8.46 -10.27 4.84
N GLY A 146 -9.66 -10.44 4.30
CA GLY A 146 -10.81 -9.64 4.71
C GLY A 146 -11.23 -10.05 6.11
N LEU A 147 -10.66 -9.41 7.13
CA LEU A 147 -11.42 -9.17 8.34
C LEU A 147 -12.21 -7.90 8.03
N GLU A 148 -13.55 -8.00 8.02
CA GLU A 148 -14.34 -6.81 8.29
C GLU A 148 -13.74 -6.23 9.55
N ALA A 149 -13.29 -4.97 9.49
CA ALA A 149 -13.01 -4.27 10.73
C ALA A 149 -14.27 -4.48 11.57
N PRO A 150 -14.17 -5.08 12.76
CA PRO A 150 -15.29 -5.14 13.66
C PRO A 150 -15.81 -3.71 13.69
N GLY A 151 -17.10 -3.51 13.37
CA GLY A 151 -17.71 -2.20 13.51
C GLY A 151 -17.38 -1.66 14.90
N PRO A 152 -17.44 -0.35 15.14
CA PRO A 152 -17.04 0.23 16.42
C PRO A 152 -17.62 -0.48 17.67
N GLU A 153 -18.68 -1.27 17.52
CA GLU A 153 -19.30 -2.09 18.57
C GLU A 153 -18.73 -3.51 18.78
N SER A 154 -18.06 -4.16 17.82
CA SER A 154 -17.76 -5.60 17.96
C SER A 154 -16.35 -5.96 18.44
N PHE A 155 -15.46 -4.98 18.66
CA PHE A 155 -14.14 -5.23 19.26
C PHE A 155 -14.00 -4.73 20.72
N LEU A 156 -14.96 -3.93 21.21
CA LEU A 156 -14.75 -3.15 22.43
C LEU A 156 -15.35 -3.73 23.71
N ASP A 157 -16.31 -4.65 23.66
CA ASP A 157 -17.15 -4.83 24.86
C ASP A 157 -16.62 -5.81 25.92
N VAL A 158 -15.88 -6.87 25.57
CA VAL A 158 -15.58 -7.93 26.55
C VAL A 158 -14.13 -7.91 27.03
N GLU A 159 -13.14 -7.99 26.14
CA GLU A 159 -11.73 -8.03 26.57
C GLU A 159 -11.20 -6.65 26.98
N PHE A 160 -11.60 -5.59 26.29
CA PHE A 160 -11.13 -4.22 26.58
C PHE A 160 -11.71 -3.71 27.91
N SER A 161 -13.01 -3.90 28.17
CA SER A 161 -13.66 -3.58 29.45
C SER A 161 -13.05 -4.34 30.63
N THR A 162 -12.72 -5.62 30.43
CA THR A 162 -12.12 -6.45 31.49
C THR A 162 -10.68 -6.03 31.80
N LEU A 163 -9.90 -5.65 30.78
CA LEU A 163 -8.54 -5.16 30.94
C LEU A 163 -8.50 -3.74 31.52
N LEU A 164 -9.43 -2.86 31.12
CA LEU A 164 -9.55 -1.51 31.68
C LEU A 164 -10.04 -1.54 33.13
N GLY A 165 -11.07 -2.33 33.46
CA GLY A 165 -11.57 -2.44 34.84
C GLY A 165 -10.46 -2.85 35.80
N ARG A 166 -9.68 -3.88 35.45
CA ARG A 166 -8.57 -4.36 36.30
C ARG A 166 -7.44 -3.34 36.46
N LYS A 167 -7.15 -2.53 35.43
CA LYS A 167 -6.05 -1.56 35.46
C LYS A 167 -6.43 -0.26 36.17
N VAL A 168 -7.70 0.12 36.07
CA VAL A 168 -8.28 1.29 36.76
C VAL A 168 -8.38 1.01 38.26
N ASP A 169 -8.84 -0.18 38.68
CA ASP A 169 -8.90 -0.55 40.10
C ASP A 169 -7.51 -0.60 40.73
N GLN A 170 -6.50 -1.13 40.02
CA GLN A 170 -5.11 -1.12 40.48
C GLN A 170 -4.51 0.28 40.62
N SER A 171 -5.02 1.26 39.87
CA SER A 171 -4.49 2.63 39.88
C SER A 171 -5.24 3.54 40.85
N LEU A 172 -6.45 3.16 41.27
CA LEU A 172 -7.32 3.94 42.17
C LEU A 172 -7.49 3.35 43.57
N GLY A 173 -7.06 2.11 43.82
CA GLY A 173 -6.89 1.58 45.17
C GLY A 173 -8.19 1.31 45.95
N PHE A 174 -9.16 0.65 45.32
CA PHE A 174 -10.23 -0.08 45.99
C PHE A 174 -10.22 -1.55 45.60
#